data_AF-A0A2D5S171-F1
#
_entry.id   AF-A0A2D5S171-F1
#
_cell.length_a   1.000
_cell.length_b   1.000
_cell.length_c   1.000
_cell.angle_alpha   90.00
_cell.angle_beta   90.00
_cell.angle_gamma   90.00
#
_symmetry.space_group_name_H-M   'P 1'
#
loop_
_entity.id
_entity.type
_entity.pdbx_description
1 polymer ?
#
loop_
_entity_poly.entity_id
_entity_poly.type
_entity_poly.pdbx_seq_one_letter_code
_entity_poly.pdbx_strand_id
1 'polypeptide(L)'
;MKTNDGSPFPKRLKEARMRKGLSQKQLGILAGVDPSSASPRMNQYEKGVHTPDFQMVRALAKVLEVPTAFLFCEEDELAKYITTFK
;
A
#
# COMPACT_ATOMS: atom_id res chain seq x y z
N MET A 1 14.89 12.32 -3.36
CA MET A 1 14.39 13.02 -2.17
C MET A 1 13.57 12.03 -1.35
N LYS A 2 13.89 11.81 -0.07
CA LYS A 2 13.07 10.95 0.80
C LYS A 2 11.78 11.70 1.10
N THR A 3 10.64 11.22 0.62
CA THR A 3 9.33 11.82 0.91
C THR A 3 8.75 11.19 2.18
N ASN A 4 9.44 11.37 3.31
CA ASN A 4 8.83 11.05 4.59
C ASN A 4 7.97 12.25 5.00
N ASP A 5 6.87 12.42 4.27
CA ASP A 5 5.90 13.52 4.38
C ASP A 5 4.91 13.33 5.54
N GLY A 6 5.12 12.30 6.37
CA GLY A 6 4.21 11.93 7.45
C GLY A 6 2.98 11.17 6.97
N SER A 7 2.89 10.80 5.68
CA SER A 7 1.74 10.06 5.15
C SER A 7 1.48 8.76 5.93
N PRO A 8 0.21 8.41 6.22
CA PRO A 8 -0.14 7.11 6.79
C PRO A 8 0.06 5.95 5.79
N PHE A 9 0.32 6.25 4.51
CA PHE A 9 0.42 5.28 3.43
C PHE A 9 1.42 4.13 3.69
N PRO A 10 2.67 4.35 4.13
CA PRO A 10 3.62 3.26 4.37
C PRO A 10 3.11 2.27 5.43
N LYS A 11 2.51 2.78 6.52
CA LYS A 11 1.91 1.97 7.58
C LYS A 11 0.73 1.16 7.03
N ARG A 12 -0.23 1.82 6.38
CA ARG A 12 -1.45 1.19 5.86
C ARG A 12 -1.17 0.17 4.76
N LEU A 13 -0.22 0.45 3.86
CA LEU A 13 0.21 -0.47 2.84
C LEU A 13 0.74 -1.78 3.45
N LYS A 14 1.63 -1.66 4.44
CA LYS A 14 2.21 -2.82 5.14
C LYS A 14 1.14 -3.61 5.88
N GLU A 15 0.22 -2.93 6.59
CA GLU A 15 -0.88 -3.57 7.32
C GLU A 15 -1.78 -4.39 6.39
N ALA A 16 -2.25 -3.79 5.29
CA ALA A 16 -3.09 -4.49 4.33
C ALA A 16 -2.35 -5.64 3.64
N ARG A 17 -1.07 -5.45 3.28
CA ARG A 17 -0.26 -6.51 2.68
C ARG A 17 -0.12 -7.72 3.60
N MET A 18 0.21 -7.47 4.88
CA MET A 18 0.35 -8.54 5.87
C MET A 18 -0.98 -9.24 6.11
N ARG A 19 -2.10 -8.51 6.17
CA ARG A 19 -3.45 -9.10 6.28
C ARG A 19 -3.78 -10.02 5.10
N LYS A 20 -3.32 -9.68 3.89
CA LYS A 20 -3.45 -10.51 2.69
C LYS A 20 -2.43 -11.64 2.57
N GLY A 21 -1.44 -11.71 3.46
CA GLY A 21 -0.42 -12.76 3.44
C GLY A 21 0.55 -12.67 2.25
N LEU A 22 0.68 -11.49 1.62
CA LEU A 22 1.54 -11.31 0.44
C LEU A 22 2.95 -10.87 0.84
N SER A 23 3.96 -11.38 0.15
CA SER A 23 5.30 -10.76 0.15
C SER A 23 5.27 -9.43 -0.61
N GLN A 24 6.26 -8.56 -0.35
CA GLN A 24 6.45 -7.31 -1.11
C GLN A 24 6.57 -7.59 -2.61
N LYS A 25 7.33 -8.63 -3.00
CA LYS A 25 7.48 -9.02 -4.40
C LYS A 25 6.14 -9.43 -5.03
N GLN A 26 5.35 -10.26 -4.35
CA GLN A 26 4.04 -10.70 -4.84
C GLN A 26 3.07 -9.53 -5.00
N LEU A 27 2.99 -8.63 -4.01
CA LEU A 27 2.16 -7.44 -4.10
C LEU A 27 2.53 -6.57 -5.30
N GLY A 28 3.82 -6.30 -5.49
CA GLY A 28 4.28 -5.50 -6.62
C GLY A 28 3.90 -6.12 -7.96
N ILE A 29 4.14 -7.42 -8.14
CA ILE A 29 3.81 -8.14 -9.39
C ILE A 29 2.30 -8.10 -9.65
N LEU A 30 1.47 -8.40 -8.65
CA LEU A 30 0.01 -8.38 -8.78
C LEU A 30 -0.54 -6.99 -9.07
N ALA A 31 0.13 -5.94 -8.59
CA ALA A 31 -0.21 -4.54 -8.87
C ALA A 31 0.32 -4.03 -10.23
N GLY A 32 0.93 -4.90 -11.04
CA GLY A 32 1.42 -4.56 -12.38
C GLY A 32 2.84 -3.99 -12.44
N VAL A 33 3.62 -4.13 -11.36
CA VAL A 33 5.05 -3.76 -11.36
C VAL A 33 5.87 -4.87 -11.98
N ASP A 34 6.87 -4.49 -12.79
CA ASP A 34 7.82 -5.43 -13.36
C ASP A 34 8.47 -6.33 -12.27
N PRO A 35 8.53 -7.67 -12.45
CA PRO A 35 9.02 -8.60 -11.44
C PRO A 35 10.44 -8.33 -10.93
N SER A 36 11.32 -7.73 -11.74
CA SER A 36 12.69 -7.38 -11.35
C SER A 36 12.73 -6.20 -10.37
N SER A 37 11.72 -5.33 -10.40
CA SER A 37 11.63 -4.11 -9.58
C SER A 37 10.55 -4.15 -8.50
N ALA A 38 9.69 -5.18 -8.50
CA ALA A 38 8.54 -5.30 -7.60
C ALA A 38 8.91 -5.24 -6.12
N SER A 39 9.87 -6.07 -5.67
CA SER A 39 10.32 -6.10 -4.27
C SER A 39 10.93 -4.76 -3.81
N PRO A 40 11.96 -4.19 -4.48
CA PRO A 40 12.55 -2.93 -4.02
C PRO A 40 11.56 -1.77 -4.07
N ARG A 41 10.66 -1.72 -5.06
CA ARG A 41 9.65 -0.65 -5.16
C ARG A 41 8.64 -0.72 -4.01
N MET A 42 8.11 -1.90 -3.66
CA MET A 42 7.21 -2.05 -2.52
C MET A 42 7.91 -1.73 -1.20
N ASN A 43 9.16 -2.14 -1.03
CA ASN A 43 9.96 -1.78 0.14
C ASN A 43 10.16 -0.27 0.28
N GLN A 44 10.38 0.45 -0.83
CA GLN A 44 10.49 1.92 -0.81
C GLN A 44 9.18 2.57 -0.38
N TYR A 45 8.03 2.05 -0.84
CA TYR A 45 6.71 2.52 -0.42
C TYR A 45 6.43 2.26 1.06
N GLU A 46 6.70 1.04 1.55
CA GLU A 46 6.51 0.70 2.97
C GLU A 46 7.48 1.41 3.92
N LYS A 47 8.59 1.94 3.41
CA LYS A 47 9.53 2.78 4.17
C LYS A 47 9.27 4.28 4.03
N GLY A 48 8.29 4.70 3.23
CA GLY A 48 8.04 6.12 2.95
C GLY A 48 9.20 6.81 2.23
N VAL A 49 10.02 6.04 1.49
CA VAL A 49 11.12 6.62 0.69
C VAL A 49 10.56 7.28 -0.57
N HIS A 50 9.55 6.65 -1.17
CA HIS A 50 8.81 7.14 -2.32
C HIS A 50 7.32 7.01 -2.09
N THR A 51 6.58 7.96 -2.65
CA THR A 51 5.12 7.94 -2.69
C THR A 51 4.69 7.47 -4.08
N PRO A 52 3.85 6.43 -4.21
CA PRO A 52 3.28 6.06 -5.50
C PRO A 52 2.33 7.15 -6.01
N ASP A 53 2.18 7.24 -7.33
CA ASP A 53 1.08 8.01 -7.90
C ASP A 53 -0.27 7.35 -7.56
N PHE A 54 -1.36 8.10 -7.75
CA PHE A 54 -2.69 7.62 -7.39
C PHE A 54 -3.15 6.42 -8.23
N GLN A 55 -2.65 6.23 -9.45
CA GLN A 55 -2.97 5.05 -10.26
C GLN A 55 -2.43 3.79 -9.61
N MET A 56 -1.17 3.85 -9.17
CA MET A 56 -0.51 2.77 -8.46
C MET A 56 -1.17 2.51 -7.09
N VAL A 57 -1.61 3.57 -6.37
CA VAL A 57 -2.42 3.41 -5.15
C VAL A 57 -3.69 2.60 -5.42
N ARG A 58 -4.43 2.93 -6.49
CA ARG A 58 -5.65 2.18 -6.85
C ARG A 58 -5.36 0.72 -7.21
N ALA A 59 -4.27 0.47 -7.93
CA ALA A 59 -3.84 -0.89 -8.26
C ALA A 59 -3.51 -1.70 -7.00
N LEU A 60 -2.76 -1.11 -6.06
CA LEU A 60 -2.46 -1.72 -4.76
C LEU A 60 -3.73 -1.99 -3.95
N ALA A 61 -4.63 -1.01 -3.84
CA ALA A 61 -5.90 -1.14 -3.12
C ALA A 61 -6.75 -2.30 -3.67
N LYS A 62 -6.80 -2.45 -5.00
CA LYS A 62 -7.51 -3.55 -5.67
C LYS A 62 -6.92 -4.92 -5.31
N VAL A 63 -5.60 -5.07 -5.38
CA VAL A 63 -4.91 -6.33 -5.02
C VAL A 63 -5.09 -6.66 -3.54
N LEU A 64 -5.09 -5.62 -2.70
CA LEU A 64 -5.20 -5.75 -1.26
C LEU A 64 -6.66 -5.93 -0.79
N GLU A 65 -7.63 -5.80 -1.70
CA GLU A 65 -9.07 -5.80 -1.44
C GLU A 65 -9.45 -4.89 -0.27
N VAL A 66 -8.95 -3.67 -0.30
CA VAL A 66 -9.31 -2.60 0.64
C VAL A 66 -9.75 -1.37 -0.14
N PRO A 67 -10.70 -0.56 0.37
CA PRO A 67 -10.99 0.72 -0.25
C PRO A 67 -9.75 1.61 -0.32
N THR A 68 -9.59 2.39 -1.39
CA THR A 68 -8.43 3.27 -1.58
C THR A 68 -8.23 4.23 -0.40
N ALA A 69 -9.32 4.68 0.24
CA ALA A 69 -9.30 5.53 1.43
C ALA A 69 -8.54 4.91 2.61
N PHE A 70 -8.55 3.57 2.75
CA PHE A 70 -7.82 2.88 3.82
C PHE A 70 -6.32 3.21 3.78
N LEU A 71 -5.74 3.33 2.58
CA LEU A 71 -4.33 3.60 2.39
C LEU A 71 -3.90 5.01 2.82
N PHE A 72 -4.86 5.91 3.07
CA PHE A 72 -4.59 7.28 3.50
C PHE A 72 -5.28 7.66 4.82
N CYS A 73 -5.88 6.70 5.53
CA CYS A 73 -6.56 6.97 6.80
C CYS A 73 -5.57 6.96 7.97
N GLU A 74 -5.50 8.04 8.74
CA GLU A 74 -4.59 8.16 9.89
C GLU A 74 -5.12 7.41 11.11
N GLU A 75 -6.43 7.46 11.33
CA GLU A 75 -7.08 6.97 12.53
C GLU A 75 -7.30 5.45 12.47
N ASP A 76 -6.71 4.71 13.42
CA ASP A 76 -6.74 3.24 13.41
C ASP A 76 -8.15 2.65 13.51
N GLU A 77 -9.04 3.26 14.30
CA GLU A 77 -10.43 2.81 14.39
C GLU A 77 -11.21 3.07 13.11
N LEU A 78 -11.06 4.27 12.51
CA LEU A 78 -11.71 4.59 11.25
C LEU A 78 -11.20 3.68 10.12
N ALA A 79 -9.90 3.41 10.07
CA ALA A 79 -9.31 2.51 9.09
C ALA A 79 -9.90 1.09 9.18
N LYS A 80 -10.15 0.57 10.38
CA LYS A 80 -10.85 -0.71 10.57
C LYS A 80 -12.25 -0.67 9.98
N TYR A 81 -13.03 0.38 10.27
CA TYR A 81 -14.37 0.55 9.70
C TYR A 81 -14.34 0.68 8.17
N ILE A 82 -13.39 1.43 7.60
CA ILE A 82 -13.24 1.57 6.14
C ILE A 82 -13.10 0.19 5.47
N THR A 83 -12.39 -0.76 6.09
CA THR A 83 -12.22 -2.10 5.49
C THR A 83 -13.50 -2.94 5.42
N THR A 84 -14.62 -2.48 6.01
CA THR A 84 -15.92 -3.15 5.91
C THR A 84 -16.71 -2.76 4.65
N PHE A 85 -16.32 -1.68 3.97
CA PHE A 85 -16.91 -1.24 2.70
C PHE A 85 -16.25 -1.98 1.54
N LYS A 86 -17.05 -2.40 0.54
CA LYS A 86 -16.62 -3.13 -0.66
C LYS A 86 -16.91 -2.33 -1.92
#